data_AF-A0A3M2XKQ9-F1
#
_entry.id   AF-A0A3M2XKQ9-F1
#
_cell.length_a   1.000
_cell.length_b   1.000
_cell.length_c   1.000
_cell.angle_alpha   90.00
_cell.angle_beta   90.00
_cell.angle_gamma   90.00
#
_symmetry.space_group_name_H-M   'P 1'
#
loop_
_entity.id
_entity.type
_entity.pdbx_description
1 polymer ?
#
loop_
_entity_poly.entity_id
_entity_poly.type
_entity_poly.pdbx_seq_one_letter_code
_entity_poly.pdbx_strand_id
1 'polypeptide(L)'
;MALAAATLRAGFRQRSEQNVKKLQQFLVSGMTTAALVLMAGCATESSRALPVAKVESAGVAYAGKRYPVAVGKFDNRSSYMRGIFSDGVDRLGGQAKTILITHMQQTNRFSVLDRDNMEEIKQEASIKSTAQRLKGADYVVTGDVTEFGRKEVGDQQ
;
A
#
# COMPACT_ATOMS: atom_id res chain seq x y z
N MET A 1 -17.86 -60.80 -63.69
CA MET A 1 -18.61 -59.75 -62.98
C MET A 1 -18.33 -59.64 -61.46
N ALA A 2 -17.53 -60.53 -60.83
CA ALA A 2 -17.28 -60.45 -59.38
C ALA A 2 -16.20 -59.42 -58.95
N LEU A 3 -15.26 -59.06 -59.85
CA LEU A 3 -14.11 -58.21 -59.49
C LEU A 3 -14.46 -56.73 -59.31
N ALA A 4 -15.49 -56.23 -59.99
CA ALA A 4 -15.90 -54.82 -59.93
C ALA A 4 -16.71 -54.46 -58.67
N ALA A 5 -17.41 -55.44 -58.08
CA ALA A 5 -18.20 -55.23 -56.87
C ALA A 5 -17.34 -55.18 -55.59
N ALA A 6 -16.20 -55.88 -55.57
CA ALA A 6 -15.29 -55.92 -54.43
C ALA A 6 -14.50 -54.60 -54.27
N THR A 7 -14.07 -53.99 -55.37
CA THR A 7 -13.34 -52.70 -55.38
C THR A 7 -14.22 -51.52 -54.98
N LEU A 8 -15.50 -51.50 -55.37
CA LEU A 8 -16.44 -50.46 -54.92
C LEU A 8 -16.72 -50.55 -53.41
N ARG A 9 -16.83 -51.77 -52.87
CA ARG A 9 -17.10 -52.01 -51.45
C ARG A 9 -15.89 -51.70 -50.56
N ALA A 10 -14.67 -51.94 -51.06
CA ALA A 10 -13.43 -51.55 -50.40
C ALA A 10 -13.23 -50.02 -50.37
N GLY A 11 -13.49 -49.34 -51.49
CA GLY A 11 -13.38 -47.87 -51.59
C GLY A 11 -14.36 -47.12 -50.68
N PHE A 12 -15.59 -47.61 -50.52
CA PHE A 12 -16.56 -47.04 -49.58
C PHE A 12 -16.16 -47.27 -48.11
N ARG A 13 -15.60 -48.45 -47.78
CA ARG A 13 -15.15 -48.78 -46.43
C ARG A 13 -13.91 -47.96 -46.03
N GLN A 14 -12.94 -47.78 -46.92
CA GLN A 14 -11.77 -46.92 -46.71
C GLN A 14 -12.16 -45.45 -46.51
N ARG A 15 -13.12 -44.94 -47.29
CA ARG A 15 -13.62 -43.55 -47.17
C ARG A 15 -14.34 -43.32 -45.84
N SER A 16 -15.03 -44.32 -45.30
CA SER A 16 -15.70 -44.23 -43.99
C SER A 16 -14.71 -44.15 -42.82
N GLU A 17 -13.67 -44.98 -42.81
CA GLU A 17 -12.65 -44.99 -41.74
C GLU A 17 -11.78 -43.72 -41.76
N GLN A 18 -11.50 -43.19 -42.95
CA GLN A 18 -10.73 -41.96 -43.11
C GLN A 18 -11.50 -40.72 -42.63
N ASN A 19 -12.83 -40.71 -42.77
CA ASN A 19 -13.70 -39.66 -42.23
C ASN A 19 -13.84 -39.75 -40.71
N VAL A 20 -13.88 -40.96 -40.14
CA VAL A 20 -13.91 -41.17 -38.67
C VAL A 20 -12.61 -40.73 -38.01
N LYS A 21 -11.44 -41.05 -38.60
CA LYS A 21 -10.14 -40.60 -38.09
C LYS A 21 -9.98 -39.08 -38.16
N LYS A 22 -10.41 -38.44 -39.26
CA LYS A 22 -10.44 -36.97 -39.38
C LYS A 22 -11.38 -36.36 -38.32
N LEU A 23 -12.57 -36.92 -38.11
CA LEU A 23 -13.52 -36.44 -37.11
C LEU A 23 -12.96 -36.57 -35.68
N GLN A 24 -12.32 -37.69 -35.34
CA GLN A 24 -11.64 -37.87 -34.05
C GLN A 24 -10.47 -36.90 -33.87
N GLN A 25 -9.69 -36.64 -34.92
CA GLN A 25 -8.55 -35.71 -34.87
C GLN A 25 -9.01 -34.25 -34.68
N PHE A 26 -10.17 -33.86 -35.23
CA PHE A 26 -10.80 -32.56 -34.97
C PHE A 26 -11.38 -32.45 -33.55
N LEU A 27 -11.94 -33.54 -33.00
CA LEU A 27 -12.45 -33.55 -31.62
C LEU A 27 -11.31 -33.46 -30.59
N VAL A 28 -10.19 -34.16 -30.82
CA VAL A 28 -9.03 -34.13 -29.93
C VAL A 28 -8.30 -32.78 -29.98
N SER A 29 -8.17 -32.15 -31.15
CA SER A 29 -7.55 -30.81 -31.27
C SER A 29 -8.43 -29.68 -30.71
N GLY A 30 -9.75 -29.82 -30.79
CA GLY A 30 -10.69 -28.89 -30.17
C GLY A 30 -10.66 -28.95 -28.64
N MET A 31 -10.50 -30.15 -28.06
CA MET A 31 -10.48 -30.33 -26.61
C MET A 31 -9.15 -29.88 -25.99
N THR A 32 -8.01 -30.02 -26.68
CA THR A 32 -6.71 -29.52 -26.21
C THR A 32 -6.57 -28.01 -26.29
N THR A 33 -7.15 -27.36 -27.31
CA THR A 33 -7.15 -25.90 -27.43
C THR A 33 -8.06 -25.24 -26.39
N ALA A 34 -9.20 -25.84 -26.04
CA ALA A 34 -10.07 -25.35 -24.97
C ALA A 34 -9.41 -25.41 -23.58
N ALA A 35 -8.61 -26.46 -23.30
CA ALA A 35 -7.92 -26.61 -22.03
C ALA A 35 -6.81 -25.56 -21.79
N LEU A 36 -6.14 -25.10 -22.86
CA LEU A 36 -5.10 -24.07 -22.78
C LEU A 36 -5.67 -22.67 -22.52
N VAL A 37 -6.89 -22.37 -23.00
CA VAL A 37 -7.56 -21.08 -22.78
C VAL A 37 -8.05 -20.94 -21.33
N LEU A 38 -8.44 -22.05 -20.68
CA LEU A 38 -8.92 -22.04 -19.30
C LEU A 38 -7.81 -21.81 -18.25
N MET A 39 -6.54 -22.01 -18.62
CA MET A 39 -5.39 -21.77 -17.72
C MET A 39 -4.82 -20.33 -17.82
N ALA A 40 -5.36 -19.48 -18.71
CA ALA A 40 -5.06 -18.05 -18.74
C ALA A 40 -5.89 -17.30 -17.68
N GLY A 41 -5.81 -17.75 -16.43
CA GLY A 41 -6.37 -17.04 -15.29
C GLY A 41 -5.59 -15.75 -15.06
N CYS A 42 -6.24 -14.61 -15.27
CA CYS A 42 -5.71 -13.30 -14.94
C CYS A 42 -5.58 -13.19 -13.41
N ALA A 43 -4.39 -13.46 -12.87
CA ALA A 43 -4.01 -13.01 -11.53
C ALA A 43 -3.85 -11.48 -11.58
N THR A 44 -4.97 -10.76 -11.62
CA THR A 44 -4.99 -9.32 -11.36
C THR A 44 -4.76 -9.13 -9.87
N GLU A 45 -3.52 -8.82 -9.52
CA GLU A 45 -3.16 -8.36 -8.19
C GLU A 45 -3.80 -6.99 -7.97
N SER A 46 -4.88 -6.94 -7.19
CA SER A 46 -5.54 -5.68 -6.84
C SER A 46 -4.72 -4.96 -5.76
N SER A 47 -3.73 -4.16 -6.16
CA SER A 47 -3.08 -3.24 -5.24
C SER A 47 -3.97 -2.00 -5.06
N ARG A 48 -4.78 -2.00 -4.00
CA ARG A 48 -5.52 -0.79 -3.59
C ARG A 48 -4.63 0.00 -2.64
N ALA A 49 -4.24 1.21 -3.03
CA ALA A 49 -3.72 2.17 -2.08
C ALA A 49 -4.89 2.52 -1.13
N LEU A 50 -4.73 2.20 0.16
CA LEU A 50 -5.71 2.63 1.15
C LEU A 50 -5.76 4.17 1.13
N PRO A 51 -6.95 4.78 1.07
CA PRO A 51 -7.06 6.23 1.11
C PRO A 51 -6.40 6.71 2.41
N VAL A 52 -5.46 7.65 2.29
CA VAL A 52 -4.80 8.26 3.45
C VAL A 52 -5.88 8.88 4.31
N ALA A 53 -5.97 8.47 5.57
CA ALA A 53 -6.92 9.01 6.53
C ALA A 53 -6.72 10.53 6.64
N LYS A 54 -7.64 11.28 6.03
CA LYS A 54 -7.69 12.73 6.16
C LYS A 54 -8.34 13.05 7.49
N VAL A 55 -7.86 14.07 8.20
CA VAL A 55 -8.51 14.49 9.46
C VAL A 55 -9.92 14.98 9.13
N GLU A 56 -10.92 14.43 9.80
CA GLU A 56 -12.33 14.82 9.65
C GLU A 56 -12.56 16.33 9.83
N SER A 57 -11.73 16.98 10.65
CA SER A 57 -11.79 18.44 10.86
C SER A 57 -11.13 19.27 9.75
N ALA A 58 -10.38 18.67 8.82
CA ALA A 58 -9.69 19.42 7.76
C ALA A 58 -10.66 20.05 6.73
N GLY A 59 -11.95 19.69 6.78
CA GLY A 59 -13.02 20.32 6.00
C GLY A 59 -13.90 21.32 6.78
N VAL A 60 -13.71 21.44 8.09
CA VAL A 60 -14.54 22.30 8.96
C VAL A 60 -13.77 23.56 9.29
N ALA A 61 -14.23 24.71 8.78
CA ALA A 61 -13.64 26.00 9.11
C ALA A 61 -13.75 26.26 10.63
N TYR A 62 -12.61 26.29 11.32
CA TYR A 62 -12.55 26.62 12.73
C TYR A 62 -12.28 28.12 12.91
N ALA A 63 -13.25 28.83 13.49
CA ALA A 63 -13.18 30.27 13.77
C ALA A 63 -12.84 30.60 15.24
N GLY A 64 -12.56 29.59 16.06
CA GLY A 64 -12.24 29.78 17.49
C GLY A 64 -10.79 30.21 17.74
N LYS A 65 -10.49 30.59 18.99
CA LYS A 65 -9.12 30.88 19.41
C LYS A 65 -8.24 29.64 19.27
N ARG A 66 -7.03 29.81 18.74
CA ARG A 66 -6.03 28.73 18.64
C ARG A 66 -5.30 28.54 19.96
N TYR A 67 -5.14 27.30 20.39
CA TYR A 67 -4.42 26.96 21.61
C TYR A 67 -2.93 26.74 21.31
N PRO A 68 -2.00 27.43 22.00
CA PRO A 68 -0.57 27.19 21.83
C PRO A 68 -0.18 25.84 22.42
N VAL A 69 0.33 24.95 21.57
CA VAL A 69 0.74 23.59 21.94
C VAL A 69 2.16 23.32 21.47
N ALA A 70 2.95 22.64 22.29
CA ALA A 70 4.24 22.10 21.88
C ALA A 70 4.14 20.58 21.74
N VAL A 71 4.81 20.03 20.73
CA VAL A 71 4.93 18.57 20.57
C VAL A 71 6.30 18.16 21.07
N GLY A 72 6.31 17.34 22.13
CA GLY A 72 7.51 16.84 22.78
C GLY A 72 8.14 15.67 22.03
N LYS A 73 8.82 14.79 22.79
CA LYS A 73 9.44 13.59 22.23
C LYS A 73 8.39 12.54 21.88
N PHE A 74 8.65 11.87 20.77
CA PHE A 74 7.93 10.69 20.31
C PHE A 74 8.95 9.59 20.16
N ASP A 75 8.93 8.63 21.09
CA ASP A 75 9.89 7.54 21.09
C ASP A 75 9.23 6.29 20.48
N ASN A 76 9.92 5.64 19.55
CA ASN A 76 9.55 4.31 19.09
C ASN A 76 9.86 3.34 20.22
N ARG A 77 8.85 2.75 20.88
CA ARG A 77 9.02 1.66 21.87
C ARG A 77 8.85 0.27 21.28
N SER A 78 8.47 0.15 20.01
CA SER A 78 8.33 -1.13 19.31
C SER A 78 9.69 -1.80 19.03
N SER A 79 9.65 -3.02 18.51
CA SER A 79 10.83 -3.75 18.00
C SER A 79 11.25 -3.30 16.59
N TYR A 80 10.43 -2.48 15.91
CA TYR A 80 10.67 -2.05 14.55
C TYR A 80 11.94 -1.20 14.42
N MET A 81 12.80 -1.57 13.47
CA MET A 81 14.08 -0.91 13.19
C MET A 81 14.99 -0.74 14.42
N ARG A 82 14.90 -1.64 15.41
CA ARG A 82 15.77 -1.66 16.60
C ARG A 82 16.84 -2.74 16.62
N GLY A 83 16.99 -3.47 15.52
CA GLY A 83 18.00 -4.53 15.41
C GLY A 83 19.44 -4.01 15.37
N ILE A 84 20.40 -4.94 15.49
CA ILE A 84 21.85 -4.66 15.42
C ILE A 84 22.29 -4.02 14.08
N PHE A 85 21.47 -4.14 13.03
CA PHE A 85 21.70 -3.53 11.72
C PHE A 85 20.98 -2.18 11.55
N SER A 86 20.36 -1.64 12.60
CA SER A 86 19.79 -0.29 12.52
C SER A 86 20.87 0.78 12.66
N ASP A 87 20.65 1.92 12.01
CA ASP A 87 21.48 3.12 12.13
C ASP A 87 21.32 3.84 13.49
N GLY A 88 20.52 3.27 14.41
CA GLY A 88 20.21 3.85 15.72
C GLY A 88 19.30 5.08 15.66
N VAL A 89 18.86 5.48 14.47
CA VAL A 89 18.02 6.67 14.27
C VAL A 89 16.56 6.29 14.41
N ASP A 90 15.86 6.93 15.34
CA ASP A 90 14.43 6.71 15.54
C ASP A 90 13.58 7.42 14.47
N ARG A 91 13.48 6.77 13.32
CA ARG A 91 12.66 7.25 12.19
C ARG A 91 11.17 7.16 12.50
N LEU A 92 10.74 6.16 13.26
CA LEU A 92 9.33 5.89 13.49
C LEU A 92 8.73 6.89 14.48
N GLY A 93 9.44 7.17 15.58
CA GLY A 93 9.07 8.23 16.52
C GLY A 93 9.03 9.60 15.84
N GLY A 94 10.06 9.93 15.04
CA GLY A 94 10.11 11.17 14.27
C GLY A 94 8.97 11.32 13.23
N GLN A 95 8.61 10.23 12.55
CA GLN A 95 7.48 10.21 11.62
C GLN A 95 6.14 10.40 12.34
N ALA A 96 5.93 9.72 13.46
CA ALA A 96 4.72 9.86 14.27
C ALA A 96 4.54 11.30 14.75
N LYS A 97 5.61 11.94 15.21
CA LYS A 97 5.61 13.37 15.57
C LYS A 97 5.20 14.25 14.39
N THR A 98 5.78 14.04 13.21
CA THR A 98 5.49 14.82 12.01
C THR A 98 4.03 14.69 11.57
N ILE A 99 3.50 13.47 11.60
CA ILE A 99 2.09 13.18 11.27
C ILE A 99 1.17 13.92 12.25
N LEU A 100 1.44 13.83 13.55
CA LEU A 100 0.64 14.53 14.57
C LEU A 100 0.65 16.04 14.37
N ILE A 101 1.83 16.64 14.14
CA ILE A 101 1.96 18.09 13.87
C ILE A 101 1.13 18.47 12.65
N THR A 102 1.22 17.68 11.57
CA THR A 102 0.46 17.90 10.34
C THR A 102 -1.04 17.89 10.62
N HIS A 103 -1.53 16.91 11.38
CA HIS A 103 -2.94 16.82 11.75
C HIS A 103 -3.37 18.00 12.63
N MET A 104 -2.58 18.38 13.63
CA MET A 104 -2.85 19.55 14.47
C MET A 104 -2.97 20.83 13.64
N GLN A 105 -2.08 21.02 12.67
CA GLN A 105 -2.12 22.17 11.76
C GLN A 105 -3.34 22.14 10.83
N GLN A 106 -3.69 20.98 10.27
CA GLN A 106 -4.87 20.80 9.41
C GLN A 106 -6.18 21.13 10.13
N THR A 107 -6.25 20.87 11.45
CA THR A 107 -7.45 21.20 12.23
C THR A 107 -7.68 22.70 12.41
N ASN A 108 -6.65 23.53 12.18
CA ASN A 108 -6.65 24.97 12.47
C ASN A 108 -6.95 25.36 13.93
N ARG A 109 -7.02 24.39 14.87
CA ARG A 109 -7.37 24.61 16.28
C ARG A 109 -6.16 24.89 17.17
N PHE A 110 -4.96 24.54 16.70
CA PHE A 110 -3.74 24.60 17.49
C PHE A 110 -2.73 25.54 16.85
N SER A 111 -2.02 26.30 17.70
CA SER A 111 -0.80 27.02 17.33
C SER A 111 0.37 26.15 17.74
N VAL A 112 0.79 25.24 16.85
CA VAL A 112 1.91 24.34 17.11
C VAL A 112 3.21 25.13 17.15
N LEU A 113 3.93 25.04 18.26
CA LEU A 113 5.18 25.75 18.49
C LEU A 113 6.37 24.87 18.11
N ASP A 114 7.32 25.42 17.35
CA ASP A 114 8.58 24.74 17.06
C ASP A 114 9.46 24.71 18.32
N ARG A 115 9.95 23.52 18.64
CA ARG A 115 10.86 23.25 19.77
C ARG A 115 12.08 22.46 19.36
N ASP A 116 12.10 21.92 18.15
CA ASP A 116 13.20 21.09 17.66
C ASP A 116 14.27 21.97 17.01
N ASN A 117 13.85 23.01 16.26
CA ASN A 117 14.76 23.87 15.51
C ASN A 117 15.11 25.17 16.26
N MET A 118 15.10 25.12 17.59
CA MET A 118 15.23 26.31 18.42
C MET A 118 16.62 26.94 18.36
N GLU A 119 17.65 26.15 18.12
CA GLU A 119 19.03 26.61 18.00
C GLU A 119 19.23 27.39 16.70
N GLU A 120 18.73 26.86 15.59
CA GLU A 120 18.73 27.50 14.27
C GLU A 120 17.90 28.78 14.29
N ILE A 121 16.70 28.75 14.87
CA ILE A 121 15.86 29.95 15.00
C ILE A 121 16.57 31.01 15.85
N LYS A 122 17.27 30.62 16.91
CA LYS A 122 18.05 31.53 17.75
C LYS A 122 19.23 32.12 17.00
N GLN A 123 19.94 31.31 16.21
CA GLN A 123 21.03 31.77 15.38
C GLN A 123 20.54 32.81 14.36
N GLU A 124 19.44 32.55 13.67
CA GLU A 124 18.82 33.48 12.72
C GLU A 124 18.35 34.77 13.40
N ALA A 125 17.76 34.68 14.60
CA ALA A 125 17.36 35.85 15.37
C ALA A 125 18.57 36.71 15.79
N SER A 126 19.69 36.05 16.14
CA SER A 126 20.96 36.72 16.45
C SER A 126 21.54 37.42 15.23
N ILE A 127 21.53 36.78 14.06
CA ILE A 127 22.00 37.37 12.80
C ILE A 127 21.12 38.58 12.42
N LYS A 128 19.81 38.49 12.65
CA LYS A 128 18.85 39.59 12.41
C LYS A 128 18.81 40.63 13.53
N SER A 129 19.69 40.55 14.53
CA SER A 129 19.73 41.47 15.69
C SER A 129 18.36 41.67 16.35
N THR A 130 17.51 40.65 16.34
CA THR A 130 16.15 40.72 16.86
C THR A 130 16.04 39.90 18.13
N ALA A 131 15.57 40.52 19.22
CA ALA A 131 15.34 39.81 20.47
C ALA A 131 14.19 38.79 20.31
N GLN A 132 14.50 37.50 20.44
CA GLN A 132 13.54 36.43 20.28
C GLN A 132 12.61 36.33 21.50
N ARG A 133 11.35 36.73 21.34
CA ARG A 133 10.31 36.54 22.35
C ARG A 133 9.59 35.21 22.13
N LEU A 134 10.03 34.18 22.86
CA LEU A 134 9.45 32.85 22.78
C LEU A 134 8.03 32.83 23.35
N LYS A 135 7.08 32.34 22.56
CA LYS A 135 5.74 32.01 23.07
C LYS A 135 5.81 30.74 23.90
N GLY A 136 5.24 30.75 25.09
CA GLY A 136 5.01 29.55 25.90
C GLY A 136 3.91 28.67 25.29
N ALA A 137 3.99 27.36 25.51
CA ALA A 137 2.89 26.45 25.21
C ALA A 137 2.02 26.30 26.46
N ASP A 138 0.71 26.25 26.27
CA ASP A 138 -0.22 25.93 27.38
C ASP A 138 -0.23 24.41 27.65
N TYR A 139 0.07 23.62 26.62
CA TYR A 139 0.07 22.16 26.67
C TYR A 139 1.29 21.58 25.94
N VAL A 140 1.79 20.46 26.43
CA VAL A 140 2.82 19.66 25.78
C VAL A 140 2.26 18.26 25.51
N VAL A 141 2.36 17.81 24.26
CA VAL A 141 1.91 16.47 23.86
C VAL A 141 3.12 15.60 23.58
N THR A 142 3.23 14.48 24.28
CA THR A 142 4.24 13.44 24.09
C THR A 142 3.56 12.12 23.73
N GLY A 143 4.28 11.21 23.11
CA GLY A 143 3.74 9.90 22.74
C GLY A 143 4.82 8.86 22.58
N ASP A 144 4.41 7.60 22.51
CA ASP A 144 5.27 6.47 22.23
C ASP A 144 4.63 5.61 21.14
N VAL A 145 5.44 5.10 20.20
CA VAL A 145 4.97 4.09 19.24
C VAL A 145 5.32 2.71 19.77
N THR A 146 4.37 2.06 20.45
CA THR A 146 4.60 0.79 21.15
C THR A 146 4.58 -0.42 20.22
N GLU A 147 3.88 -0.31 19.10
CA GLU A 147 3.73 -1.40 18.16
C GLU A 147 3.76 -0.88 16.74
N PHE A 148 4.53 -1.58 15.90
CA PHE A 148 4.65 -1.28 14.48
C PHE A 148 5.05 -2.55 13.76
N GLY A 149 4.13 -3.11 12.98
CA GLY A 149 4.28 -4.44 12.39
C GLY A 149 3.50 -4.61 11.10
N ARG A 150 3.94 -5.58 10.29
CA ARG A 150 3.15 -6.17 9.20
C ARG A 150 2.26 -7.26 9.83
N LYS A 151 1.08 -7.57 9.26
CA LYS A 151 0.17 -8.61 9.77
C LYS A 151 0.96 -9.85 10.25
N GLU A 152 0.89 -10.14 11.55
CA GLU A 152 1.53 -11.32 12.17
C GLU A 152 0.76 -12.62 11.87
N VAL A 153 -0.49 -12.50 11.42
CA VAL A 153 -1.31 -13.63 10.95
C VAL A 153 -1.47 -13.54 9.43
N GLY A 154 -0.94 -14.54 8.73
CA GLY A 154 -1.33 -14.82 7.36
C GLY A 154 -2.83 -15.09 7.34
N ASP A 155 -3.55 -14.52 6.37
CA ASP A 155 -4.95 -14.89 6.14
C ASP A 155 -4.98 -16.43 6.01
N GLN A 156 -5.66 -17.11 6.93
CA GLN A 156 -5.98 -18.53 6.77
C GLN A 156 -6.92 -18.58 5.56
N GLN A 157 -6.41 -19.06 4.42
CA GLN A 157 -7.18 -19.33 3.22
C GLN A 157 -7.89 -20.68 3.33
#